data_AF-A0A936GBT4-F1
#
_entry.id   AF-A0A936GBT4-F1
#
_cell.length_a   1.000
_cell.length_b   1.000
_cell.length_c   1.000
_cell.angle_alpha   90.00
_cell.angle_beta   90.00
_cell.angle_gamma   90.00
#
_symmetry.space_group_name_H-M   'P 1'
#
loop_
_entity.id
_entity.type
_entity.pdbx_description
1 polymer ?
#
loop_
_entity_poly.entity_id
_entity_poly.type
_entity_poly.pdbx_seq_one_letter_code
_entity_poly.pdbx_strand_id
1 'polypeptide(L)' 'MKNVMVTGGAGFIGSNFIHHLLKVEPGVQVINLDALTYGQFGKPQEMFQMTRTTPLFRRYLQHGIRR' A
#
# COMPACT_ATOMS: atom_id res chain seq x y z
N MET A 1 -23.13 3.54 6.18
CA MET A 1 -21.66 3.66 6.06
C MET A 1 -21.04 2.35 6.48
N LYS A 2 -20.16 1.77 5.66
CA LYS A 2 -19.52 0.49 5.92
C LYS A 2 -18.10 0.73 6.42
N ASN A 3 -17.72 0.06 7.50
CA ASN A 3 -16.37 0.13 8.07
C ASN A 3 -15.64 -1.18 7.79
N VAL A 4 -14.45 -1.09 7.20
CA VAL A 4 -13.63 -2.25 6.81
C VAL A 4 -12.26 -2.14 7.47
N MET A 5 -11.88 -3.17 8.20
CA MET A 5 -10.53 -3.31 8.75
C MET A 5 -9.69 -4.18 7.81
N VAL A 6 -8.55 -3.67 7.39
CA VAL A 6 -7.60 -4.39 6.54
C VAL A 6 -6.33 -4.65 7.33
N THR A 7 -5.96 -5.92 7.47
CA THR A 7 -4.68 -6.30 8.06
C THR A 7 -3.63 -6.49 6.97
N GLY A 8 -2.41 -6.01 7.18
CA GLY A 8 -1.34 -6.17 6.16
C GLY A 8 -1.53 -5.24 4.94
N GLY A 9 -2.24 -4.12 5.11
CA GLY A 9 -2.58 -3.18 4.03
C GLY A 9 -1.40 -2.38 3.48
N ALA A 10 -0.21 -2.43 4.08
CA ALA A 10 1.02 -1.87 3.54
C ALA A 10 1.78 -2.86 2.62
N GLY A 11 1.39 -4.14 2.59
CA GLY A 11 1.93 -5.13 1.66
C GLY A 11 1.43 -4.95 0.22
N PHE A 12 2.02 -5.68 -0.74
CA PHE A 12 1.65 -5.60 -2.16
C PHE A 12 0.14 -5.80 -2.43
N ILE A 13 -0.44 -6.87 -1.90
CA ILE A 13 -1.87 -7.17 -2.12
C ILE A 13 -2.76 -6.21 -1.31
N GLY A 14 -2.42 -6.00 -0.04
CA GLY A 14 -3.22 -5.18 0.87
C GLY A 14 -3.33 -3.73 0.40
N SER A 15 -2.24 -3.14 -0.09
CA SER A 15 -2.25 -1.76 -0.59
C SER A 15 -3.12 -1.59 -1.83
N ASN A 16 -3.01 -2.52 -2.81
CA ASN A 16 -3.86 -2.50 -4.00
C ASN A 16 -5.33 -2.75 -3.67
N PHE A 17 -5.62 -3.64 -2.72
CA PHE A 17 -6.98 -3.90 -2.25
C PHE A 17 -7.61 -2.64 -1.65
N ILE A 18 -6.90 -1.93 -0.76
CA ILE A 18 -7.38 -0.67 -0.18
C ILE A 18 -7.65 0.37 -1.27
N HIS A 19 -6.72 0.54 -2.22
CA HIS A 19 -6.91 1.47 -3.33
C HIS A 19 -8.10 1.11 -4.23
N HIS A 20 -8.30 -0.17 -4.50
CA HIS A 20 -9.45 -0.64 -5.27
C HIS A 20 -10.77 -0.39 -4.52
N LEU A 21 -10.81 -0.74 -3.24
CA LEU A 21 -12.00 -0.59 -2.39
C LEU A 21 -12.44 0.87 -2.26
N LEU A 22 -11.50 1.79 -2.03
CA LEU A 22 -11.78 3.23 -1.96
C LEU A 22 -12.31 3.82 -3.29
N LYS A 23 -11.95 3.22 -4.44
CA LYS A 23 -12.47 3.63 -5.75
C LYS A 23 -13.87 3.10 -6.01
N VAL A 24 -14.13 1.84 -5.64
CA VAL A 24 -15.39 1.15 -5.93
C VAL A 24 -16.49 1.55 -4.94
N GLU A 25 -16.13 1.86 -3.71
CA GLU A 25 -17.07 2.23 -2.65
C GLU A 25 -16.65 3.56 -1.99
N PRO A 26 -16.94 4.74 -2.59
CA PRO A 26 -16.44 6.04 -2.11
C PRO A 26 -16.88 6.42 -0.68
N GLY A 27 -17.92 5.78 -0.15
CA GLY A 27 -18.43 6.00 1.22
C GLY A 27 -17.92 5.00 2.26
N VAL A 28 -16.99 4.12 1.89
CA VAL A 28 -16.39 3.14 2.80
C VAL A 28 -15.34 3.81 3.69
N GLN A 29 -15.34 3.48 4.97
CA GLN A 29 -14.23 3.84 5.86
C GLN A 29 -13.31 2.64 6.02
N VAL A 30 -12.03 2.84 5.74
CA VAL A 30 -11.01 1.79 5.81
C VAL A 30 -10.05 2.08 6.95
N ILE A 31 -9.89 1.11 7.84
CA ILE A 31 -8.89 1.13 8.91
C ILE A 31 -7.82 0.10 8.54
N ASN A 32 -6.61 0.57 8.21
CA ASN A 32 -5.48 -0.32 7.93
C ASN A 32 -4.69 -0.59 9.22
N LEU A 33 -4.62 -1.87 9.63
CA LEU A 33 -3.74 -2.34 10.69
C LEU A 33 -2.58 -3.12 10.06
N ASP A 34 -1.39 -2.55 10.10
CA ASP A 34 -0.20 -3.18 9.55
C ASP A 34 0.93 -3.16 10.58
N ALA A 35 1.63 -4.27 10.71
CA ALA A 35 2.78 -4.38 11.60
C ALA A 35 4.02 -3.66 11.06
N LEU A 36 3.97 -3.16 9.82
CA LEU A 36 5.04 -2.51 9.07
C LEU A 36 6.36 -3.28 9.15
N THR A 37 6.25 -4.61 9.25
CA THR A 37 7.40 -5.49 9.17
C THR A 37 7.99 -5.34 7.79
N TYR A 38 9.33 -5.33 7.71
CA TYR A 38 10.20 -5.14 6.55
C TYR A 38 9.95 -6.09 5.35
N GLY A 39 8.83 -6.80 5.30
CA GLY A 39 8.63 -7.97 4.46
C GLY A 39 8.64 -7.76 2.95
N GLN A 40 8.69 -6.53 2.41
CA GLN A 40 8.76 -6.32 0.95
C GLN A 40 9.55 -5.10 0.46
N PHE A 41 9.86 -4.10 1.30
CA PHE A 41 10.68 -2.96 0.88
C PHE A 41 11.86 -2.80 1.81
N GLY A 42 13.04 -2.87 1.21
CA GLY A 42 14.27 -2.62 1.91
C GLY A 42 14.27 -1.22 2.48
N LYS A 43 14.29 -1.11 3.81
CA LYS A 43 14.59 0.06 4.64
C LYS A 43 13.40 1.00 4.95
N PRO A 44 13.11 1.22 6.26
CA PRO A 44 12.05 2.15 6.71
C PRO A 44 12.17 3.59 6.18
N GLN A 45 13.39 4.03 5.80
CA GLN A 45 13.62 5.38 5.28
C GLN A 45 12.99 5.61 3.90
N GLU A 46 12.75 4.56 3.10
CA GLU A 46 12.15 4.67 1.76
C GLU A 46 10.61 4.84 1.81
N MET A 47 9.95 4.31 2.84
CA MET A 47 8.50 4.43 3.05
C MET A 47 8.04 5.87 3.27
N PHE A 48 8.85 6.69 3.95
CA PHE A 48 8.51 8.09 4.23
C PHE A 48 8.57 8.96 2.96
N GLN A 49 9.30 8.51 1.93
CA GLN A 49 9.37 9.20 0.64
C GLN A 49 8.23 8.79 -0.31
N MET A 50 7.73 7.55 -0.22
CA MET A 50 6.66 7.06 -1.11
C MET A 50 5.29 7.68 -0.85
N THR A 51 5.02 8.16 0.37
CA THR A 51 3.73 8.78 0.73
C THR A 51 3.56 10.20 0.18
N ARG A 52 4.59 10.79 -0.45
CA ARG A 52 4.53 12.12 -1.05
C ARG A 52 5.01 12.09 -2.50
N THR A 53 4.10 11.67 -3.38
CA THR A 53 4.08 12.08 -4.81
C THR A 53 5.37 11.89 -5.61
N THR A 54 5.92 10.68 -5.73
CA THR A 54 7.10 10.46 -6.59
C THR A 54 6.95 9.35 -7.65
N PRO A 55 7.50 9.54 -8.88
CA PRO A 55 7.53 8.55 -9.96
C PRO A 55 8.26 7.22 -9.64
N LEU A 56 8.87 7.11 -8.47
CA LEU A 56 9.66 5.95 -8.03
C LEU A 56 8.82 4.67 -7.92
N PHE A 57 7.52 4.76 -7.62
CA PHE A 57 6.63 3.60 -7.61
C PHE A 57 6.58 2.89 -8.98
N ARG A 58 6.61 3.65 -10.08
CA ARG A 58 6.63 3.09 -11.44
C ARG A 58 7.93 2.36 -11.73
N ARG A 59 9.05 2.84 -11.17
CA ARG A 59 10.38 2.24 -11.35
C ARG A 59 10.54 0.96 -10.54
N TYR A 60 9.94 0.89 -9.34
CA TYR A 60 9.89 -0.34 -8.55
C TYR A 60 9.06 -1.44 -9.23
N LEU A 61 7.90 -1.11 -9.80
CA LEU A 61 7.12 -2.09 -10.59
C LEU A 61 7.84 -2.54 -11.87
N GLN A 62 8.64 -1.68 -12.50
CA GLN A 62 9.39 -2.02 -13.72
C GLN A 62 10.63 -2.89 -13.46
N HIS A 63 11.31 -2.73 -12.32
CA HIS A 63 12.55 -3.44 -12.01
C HIS A 63 12.41 -4.54 -10.95
N GLY A 64 11.45 -4.44 -10.02
CA GLY A 64 11.24 -5.38 -8.91
C GLY A 64 10.40 -6.62 -9.26
N ILE A 65 9.79 -6.67 -10.44
CA ILE A 65 9.05 -7.85 -10.94
C ILE A 65 9.94 -8.76 -11.82
N ARG A 66 11.17 -8.34 -12.13
CA ARG A 66 12.15 -9.19 -12.86
C ARG A 66 13.32 -9.59 -11.96
N ARG A 67 13.06 -10.53 -11.05
CA ARG A 67 13.85 -11.71 -10.68
C ARG A 67 13.49 -12.18 -9.28
#